data_AF-A0A0G1TPH7-F1
#
_entry.id   AF-A0A0G1TPH7-F1
#
_cell.length_a   1.000
_cell.length_b   1.000
_cell.length_c   1.000
_cell.angle_alpha   90.00
_cell.angle_beta   90.00
_cell.angle_gamma   90.00
#
_symmetry.space_group_name_H-M   'P 1'
#
loop_
_entity.id
_entity.type
_entity.pdbx_description
1 polymer ?
#
loop_
_entity_poly.entity_id
_entity_poly.type
_entity_poly.pdbx_seq_one_letter_code
_entity_poly.pdbx_strand_id
1 'polypeptide(L)'
;MKALIYCRVSTEEQTKGGHHSLSAQRNICLKLAEDLGYRVVKVYEDAGRSATNMNRPALQDMLIQCQEDKSIEAVFLQDTEAERL
;
A
#
# COMPACT_ATOMS: atom_id res chain seq x y z
N MET A 1 -14.91 -6.47 9.89
CA MET A 1 -13.77 -5.67 10.38
C MET A 1 -13.30 -4.76 9.25
N LYS A 2 -12.80 -3.53 9.52
CA LYS A 2 -12.29 -2.65 8.44
C LYS A 2 -10.76 -2.64 8.43
N ALA A 3 -10.17 -2.58 7.25
CA ALA A 3 -8.72 -2.43 7.09
C ALA A 3 -8.32 -1.42 6.02
N LEU A 4 -7.08 -0.95 6.11
CA LEU A 4 -6.43 -0.13 5.10
C LEU A 4 -5.26 -0.89 4.49
N ILE A 5 -4.93 -0.60 3.24
CA ILE A 5 -3.73 -1.13 2.58
C ILE A 5 -2.80 0.05 2.27
N TYR A 6 -1.51 -0.10 2.54
CA TYR A 6 -0.45 0.81 2.12
C TYR A 6 0.58 0.04 1.29
N CYS A 7 0.72 0.40 0.03
CA CYS A 7 1.72 -0.15 -0.88
C CYS A 7 2.79 0.89 -1.20
N ARG A 8 4.05 0.46 -1.19
CA ARG A 8 5.19 1.28 -1.57
C ARG A 8 6.07 0.55 -2.58
N VAL A 9 6.43 1.26 -3.65
CA VAL A 9 7.38 0.79 -4.66
C VAL A 9 8.50 1.80 -4.85
N SER A 10 9.74 1.33 -4.89
CA SER A 10 10.93 2.19 -4.99
C SER A 10 11.24 2.70 -6.40
N THR A 11 10.47 2.33 -7.42
CA THR A 11 10.74 2.73 -8.81
C THR A 11 9.44 2.83 -9.61
N GLU A 12 9.26 3.92 -10.37
CA GLU A 12 8.13 4.08 -11.31
C GLU A 12 8.09 2.95 -12.37
N GLU A 13 9.22 2.29 -12.63
CA GLU A 13 9.35 1.21 -13.61
C GLU A 13 8.53 -0.05 -13.24
N GLN A 14 8.28 -0.29 -11.94
CA GLN A 14 7.41 -1.38 -11.49
C GLN A 14 5.90 -1.08 -11.68
N THR A 15 5.53 0.18 -11.98
CA THR A 15 4.14 0.59 -12.20
C THR A 15 3.62 0.21 -13.59
N LYS A 16 4.50 -0.05 -14.57
CA LYS A 16 4.12 -0.07 -16.00
C LYS A 16 4.08 -1.42 -16.73
N GLY A 17 4.30 -2.57 -16.08
CA GLY A 17 3.94 -3.87 -16.70
C GLY A 17 4.98 -4.99 -16.67
N GLY A 18 5.62 -5.23 -15.53
CA GLY A 18 6.36 -6.48 -15.29
C GLY A 18 5.51 -7.49 -14.49
N HIS A 19 5.97 -8.76 -14.41
CA HIS A 19 5.40 -9.84 -13.58
C HIS A 19 5.26 -9.48 -12.07
N HIS A 20 5.77 -8.31 -11.65
CA HIS A 20 5.67 -7.70 -10.32
C HIS A 20 4.84 -6.40 -10.33
N SER A 21 3.77 -6.33 -11.13
CA SER A 21 2.97 -5.10 -11.26
C SER A 21 2.21 -4.77 -9.97
N LEU A 22 2.12 -3.48 -9.62
CA LEU A 22 1.35 -2.93 -8.49
C LEU A 22 -0.08 -3.49 -8.40
N SER A 23 -0.73 -3.73 -9.54
CA SER A 23 -2.08 -4.30 -9.57
C SER A 23 -2.14 -5.74 -9.03
N ALA A 24 -1.16 -6.58 -9.32
CA ALA A 24 -1.11 -7.95 -8.81
C ALA A 24 -0.84 -7.95 -7.30
N GLN A 25 0.11 -7.12 -6.88
CA GLN A 25 0.43 -6.84 -5.49
C GLN A 25 -0.79 -6.38 -4.68
N ARG A 26 -1.51 -5.38 -5.21
CA ARG A 26 -2.77 -4.89 -4.63
C ARG A 26 -3.82 -6.00 -4.54
N ASN A 27 -3.97 -6.81 -5.58
CA ASN A 27 -4.95 -7.89 -5.59
C ASN A 27 -4.63 -8.98 -4.55
N ILE A 28 -3.35 -9.28 -4.34
CA ILE A 28 -2.91 -10.20 -3.28
C ILE A 28 -3.25 -9.62 -1.90
N CYS A 29 -2.93 -8.35 -1.63
CA CYS A 29 -3.28 -7.72 -0.36
C CYS A 29 -4.80 -7.63 -0.12
N LEU A 30 -5.57 -7.30 -1.15
CA LEU A 30 -7.04 -7.27 -1.09
C LEU A 30 -7.57 -8.65 -0.72
N LYS A 31 -7.13 -9.68 -1.44
CA LYS A 31 -7.59 -11.05 -1.23
C LYS A 31 -7.20 -11.59 0.15
N LEU A 32 -5.98 -11.27 0.61
CA LEU A 32 -5.53 -11.61 1.96
C LEU A 32 -6.39 -10.93 3.03
N ALA A 33 -6.67 -9.63 2.87
CA ALA A 33 -7.52 -8.89 3.78
C ALA A 33 -8.94 -9.49 3.83
N GLU A 34 -9.52 -9.81 2.66
CA GLU A 34 -10.83 -10.45 2.57
C GLU A 34 -10.85 -11.85 3.20
N ASP A 35 -9.82 -12.68 2.97
CA ASP A 35 -9.68 -14.02 3.54
C ASP A 35 -9.59 -13.98 5.07
N LEU A 36 -8.92 -12.97 5.60
CA LEU A 36 -8.84 -12.68 7.03
C LEU A 36 -10.11 -12.03 7.60
N GLY A 37 -11.15 -11.77 6.79
CA GLY A 37 -12.42 -11.17 7.21
C GLY A 37 -12.40 -9.64 7.35
N TYR A 38 -11.37 -8.98 6.81
CA TYR A 38 -11.25 -7.53 6.77
C TYR A 38 -11.78 -6.97 5.45
N ARG A 39 -12.56 -5.89 5.57
CA ARG A 39 -13.02 -5.11 4.43
C ARG A 39 -12.08 -3.94 4.20
N VAL A 40 -11.41 -3.94 3.06
CA VAL A 40 -10.48 -2.86 2.69
C VAL A 40 -11.28 -1.61 2.33
N VAL A 41 -11.04 -0.52 3.06
CA VAL A 41 -11.75 0.76 2.89
C VAL A 41 -11.06 1.64 1.86
N LYS A 42 -9.73 1.67 1.90
CA LYS A 42 -8.91 2.50 1.02
C LYS A 42 -7.52 1.88 0.86
N VAL A 43 -6.94 2.08 -0.31
CA VAL A 43 -5.58 1.67 -0.66
C VAL A 43 -4.76 2.94 -0.86
N TYR A 44 -3.61 3.00 -0.21
CA TYR A 44 -2.66 4.10 -0.24
C TYR A 44 -1.41 3.64 -0.96
N GLU A 45 -0.96 4.39 -1.96
CA GLU A 45 0.15 3.99 -2.82
C GLU A 45 1.19 5.12 -2.85
N ASP A 46 2.41 4.81 -2.41
CA ASP A 46 3.56 5.72 -2.47
C ASP A 46 4.50 5.25 -3.58
N ALA A 47 4.53 6.00 -4.69
CA ALA A 47 5.52 5.82 -5.74
C ALA A 47 6.82 6.51 -5.30
N GLY A 48 7.84 5.71 -4.98
CA GLY A 48 9.19 6.14 -4.61
C GLY A 48 9.89 6.81 -5.79
N ARG A 49 9.51 8.06 -6.05
CA ARG A 49 10.04 8.88 -7.13
C ARG A 49 11.39 9.46 -6.69
N SER A 50 12.44 8.70 -6.99
CA SER A 50 13.85 9.06 -6.77
C SER A 50 14.27 9.14 -5.30
N ALA A 51 15.50 8.70 -5.01
CA ALA A 51 16.16 8.64 -3.71
C ALA A 51 16.25 9.98 -2.92
N THR A 52 15.55 11.03 -3.36
CA THR A 52 15.57 12.39 -2.81
C THR A 52 14.22 12.78 -2.20
N ASN A 53 13.11 12.13 -2.55
CA ASN A 53 11.79 12.48 -2.03
C ASN A 53 11.44 11.58 -0.83
N MET A 54 11.78 12.05 0.39
CA MET A 54 11.38 11.41 1.65
C MET A 54 9.92 11.72 2.05
N ASN A 55 9.20 12.52 1.26
CA ASN A 55 7.82 12.85 1.56
C ASN A 55 6.93 11.64 1.23
N ARG A 56 6.30 11.07 2.27
CA ARG A 56 5.37 9.93 2.22
C ARG A 56 3.94 10.43 2.44
N PRO A 57 3.34 11.14 1.47
CA PRO A 57 2.02 11.74 1.64
C PRO A 57 0.92 10.68 1.83
N ALA A 58 1.04 9.51 1.18
CA ALA A 58 0.02 8.48 1.28
C ALA A 58 0.01 7.82 2.67
N LEU A 59 1.18 7.68 3.30
CA LEU A 59 1.28 7.23 4.69
C LEU A 59 0.63 8.22 5.66
N GLN A 60 0.87 9.52 5.46
CA GLN A 60 0.25 10.56 6.29
C GLN A 60 -1.28 10.57 6.14
N ASP A 61 -1.78 10.48 4.91
CA ASP A 61 -3.23 10.44 4.64
C ASP A 61 -3.88 9.19 5.26
N MET A 62 -3.19 8.04 5.26
CA MET A 62 -3.64 6.84 5.95
C MET A 62 -3.69 7.01 7.48
N LEU A 63 -2.67 7.65 8.07
CA LEU A 63 -2.64 7.93 9.51
C LEU A 63 -3.75 8.90 9.93
N ILE A 64 -4.06 9.90 9.10
CA ILE A 64 -5.20 10.80 9.31
C ILE A 64 -6.49 10.00 9.26
N GLN A 65 -6.68 9.15 8.24
CA GLN A 65 -7.86 8.31 8.12
C GLN A 65 -8.06 7.36 9.32
N CYS A 66 -7.00 6.77 9.86
CA CYS A 66 -7.07 5.95 11.08
C CYS A 66 -7.44 6.78 12.31
N GLN A 67 -7.01 8.04 12.38
CA GLN A 67 -7.38 8.92 13.50
C GLN A 67 -8.84 9.38 13.41
N GLU A 68 -9.34 9.63 12.20
CA GLU A 68 -10.72 10.04 11.97
C GLU A 68 -11.70 8.86 12.07
N ASP A 69 -11.37 7.71 11.46
CA ASP A 69 -12.19 6.49 11.48
C ASP A 69 -11.60 5.47 12.46
N LYS A 70 -12.09 5.50 13.70
CA LYS A 70 -11.74 4.53 14.74
C LYS A 70 -12.28 3.11 14.49
N SER A 71 -13.02 2.89 13.40
CA SER A 71 -13.52 1.57 13.04
C SER A 71 -12.49 0.78 12.20
N ILE A 72 -11.36 1.40 11.83
CA ILE A 72 -10.23 0.70 11.22
C ILE A 72 -9.55 -0.15 12.30
N GLU A 73 -9.52 -1.47 12.07
CA GLU A 73 -8.98 -2.44 13.03
C GLU A 73 -7.61 -2.99 12.60
N ALA A 74 -7.27 -2.90 11.31
CA ALA A 74 -6.01 -3.40 10.78
C ALA A 74 -5.47 -2.55 9.63
N VAL A 75 -4.16 -2.59 9.44
CA VAL A 75 -3.47 -1.97 8.32
C VAL A 75 -2.51 -2.99 7.71
N PHE A 76 -2.65 -3.25 6.41
CA PHE A 76 -1.79 -4.12 5.64
C PHE A 76 -0.75 -3.27 4.91
N LEU A 77 0.52 -3.53 5.18
CA LEU A 77 1.66 -2.81 4.61
C LEU A 77 2.36 -3.74 3.61
N GLN A 78 2.58 -3.27 2.38
CA GLN A 78 3.41 -3.94 1.41
C GLN A 78 4.49 -3.00 0.88
N ASP A 79 5.71 -3.17 1.40
CA ASP A 79 6.89 -2.45 0.96
C ASP A 79 7.69 -3.40 0.05
N THR A 80 7.74 -3.08 -1.24
CA THR A 80 8.65 -3.76 -2.16
C THR A 80 9.87 -2.89 -2.32
N GLU A 81 10.88 -3.14 -1.49
CA GLU A 81 12.22 -2.69 -1.79
C GLU A 81 12.62 -3.39 -3.09
N ALA A 82 12.94 -2.62 -4.12
CA ALA A 82 13.66 -3.17 -5.25
C ALA A 82 15.05 -3.56 -4.72
N GLU A 83 15.17 -4.76 -4.15
CA GLU A 83 16.46 -5.37 -3.93
C GLU A 83 17.13 -5.41 -5.31
N ARG A 84 18.16 -4.58 -5.45
CA ARG A 84 19.08 -4.61 -6.58
C ARG A 84 19.62 -6.04 -6.67
N LEU A 85 19.21 -6.77 -7.71
CA LEU A 85 20.01 -7.84 -8.30
C LEU A 85 21.24 -7.21 -8.98
#